data_AF-A0AAU2AZS8-F1
#
_entry.id   AF-A0AAU2AZS8-F1
#
_cell.length_a   1.000
_cell.length_b   1.000
_cell.length_c   1.000
_cell.angle_alpha   90.00
_cell.angle_beta   90.00
_cell.angle_gamma   90.00
#
_symmetry.space_group_name_H-M   'P 1'
#
loop_
_entity.id
_entity.type
_entity.pdbx_description
1 polymer ?
#
loop_
_entity_poly.entity_id
_entity_poly.type
_entity_poly.pdbx_seq_one_letter_code
_entity_poly.pdbx_strand_id
1 'polypeptide(L)'
;MMNGPDRRTAAACPRPAARDSLYTPVRVVDLDLDEPGELRSPGGLGADAPDGRVLALVRLHGHPLGLVTATGTAGDSAALRRALVDAAHRELRVPALSTATPAARPGRVGRARVPAGPPTVSVIVCTRDRDEMLPRCLDSLVRIGHPLVEVILVDNAPRNDATEKLVRSRYGDRIRYVREPLPGLSRARNRGLAAARGELCAFTDDDAIADSRWVNALVEAFQSDDRIACVTGLVLPAELDTKAQFLVEQYCAPSRGFEARSWSLPAPQDDPLVQFSVGRFGMGANMAFRTAVLRALGGFDPATGTGTPSRGGEDLLSFQQVLAAGYTVAYQPDAIVWHRHRRTMEALARQVRGFGVGFGAYLAAAVSHRPSLLAELVRRLPYGVWRWHVSHRVGARTGPADDDTLRGLRRLERSGLLYGPFCYLFTVWQQHHPRTGGRLS
;
A
#
# COMPACT_ATOMS: atom_id res chain seq x y z
N MET A 1 -33.49 47.83 -30.50
CA MET A 1 -34.03 47.30 -29.23
C MET A 1 -34.07 45.79 -29.31
N MET A 2 -33.05 45.15 -28.74
CA MET A 2 -32.89 43.69 -28.64
C MET A 2 -33.32 43.27 -27.23
N ASN A 3 -34.19 42.28 -27.11
CA ASN A 3 -34.44 41.55 -25.87
C ASN A 3 -34.38 40.05 -26.17
N GLY A 4 -33.69 39.31 -25.28
CA GLY A 4 -33.48 37.87 -25.35
C GLY A 4 -34.74 37.02 -25.15
N PRO A 5 -34.58 35.69 -25.16
CA PRO A 5 -34.28 35.04 -23.89
C PRO A 5 -33.17 33.97 -23.94
N ASP A 6 -32.53 33.85 -22.78
CA ASP A 6 -31.62 32.79 -22.35
C ASP A 6 -32.14 31.37 -22.62
N ARG A 7 -31.30 30.55 -23.26
CA ARG A 7 -31.37 29.09 -23.15
C ARG A 7 -29.98 28.51 -22.88
N ARG A 8 -29.84 28.09 -21.62
CA ARG A 8 -28.96 27.03 -21.09
C ARG A 8 -28.39 26.09 -22.15
N THR A 9 -27.06 25.98 -22.19
CA THR A 9 -26.39 24.69 -22.43
C THR A 9 -25.23 24.58 -21.46
N ALA A 10 -25.48 23.87 -20.36
CA ALA A 10 -24.41 23.38 -19.50
C ALA A 10 -23.52 22.46 -20.33
N ALA A 11 -22.22 22.72 -20.34
CA ALA A 11 -21.23 21.84 -20.94
C ALA A 11 -21.37 20.46 -20.28
N ALA A 12 -21.88 19.49 -21.05
CA ALA A 12 -22.01 18.12 -20.61
C ALA A 12 -20.62 17.59 -20.25
N CYS A 13 -20.49 17.12 -19.01
CA CYS A 13 -19.35 16.34 -18.54
C CYS A 13 -19.11 15.19 -19.55
N PRO A 14 -17.87 14.94 -19.99
CA PRO A 14 -17.63 13.87 -20.96
C PRO A 14 -18.02 12.52 -20.34
N ARG A 15 -19.09 11.90 -20.86
CA ARG A 15 -19.43 10.52 -20.55
C ARG A 15 -18.25 9.63 -20.98
N PRO A 16 -17.71 8.76 -20.11
CA PRO A 16 -16.73 7.77 -20.52
C PRO A 16 -17.31 6.90 -21.64
N ALA A 17 -16.50 6.64 -22.66
CA ALA A 17 -16.89 5.90 -23.85
C ALA A 17 -17.52 4.54 -23.49
N ALA A 18 -18.63 4.22 -24.16
CA ALA A 18 -19.48 3.05 -23.98
C ALA A 18 -18.82 1.70 -24.37
N ARG A 19 -17.61 1.42 -23.89
CA ARG A 19 -16.90 0.12 -24.03
C ARG A 19 -16.50 -0.53 -22.70
N ASP A 20 -16.83 0.06 -21.56
CA ASP A 20 -16.77 -0.59 -20.22
C ASP A 20 -17.98 -1.51 -19.94
N SER A 21 -18.78 -1.82 -20.95
CA SER A 21 -20.06 -2.51 -20.79
C SER A 21 -19.88 -3.93 -20.24
N LEU A 22 -20.51 -4.17 -19.08
CA LEU A 22 -20.74 -5.44 -18.33
C LEU A 22 -20.05 -5.59 -16.96
N TYR A 23 -19.21 -4.65 -16.49
CA TYR A 23 -18.72 -4.73 -15.09
C TYR A 23 -19.81 -4.28 -14.10
N THR A 24 -20.09 -5.10 -13.09
CA THR A 24 -20.95 -4.74 -11.95
C THR A 24 -20.09 -4.29 -10.77
N PRO A 25 -20.27 -3.05 -10.26
CA PRO A 25 -19.60 -2.57 -9.05
C PRO A 25 -19.74 -3.51 -7.86
N VAL A 26 -18.69 -3.58 -7.04
CA VAL A 26 -18.68 -4.32 -5.78
C VAL A 26 -18.47 -3.34 -4.63
N ARG A 27 -19.41 -3.32 -3.70
CA ARG A 27 -19.30 -2.51 -2.47
C ARG A 27 -18.34 -3.18 -1.51
N VAL A 28 -17.41 -2.42 -0.96
CA VAL A 28 -16.46 -2.92 0.04
C VAL A 28 -16.94 -2.51 1.42
N VAL A 29 -17.01 -3.46 2.34
CA VAL A 29 -17.40 -3.25 3.74
C VAL A 29 -16.47 -3.97 4.70
N ASP A 30 -16.57 -3.62 5.97
CA ASP A 30 -15.89 -4.25 7.10
C ASP A 30 -16.95 -4.80 8.06
N LEU A 31 -16.81 -6.07 8.44
CA LEU A 31 -17.73 -6.83 9.28
C LEU A 31 -16.91 -7.45 10.42
N ASP A 32 -17.18 -7.04 11.66
CA ASP A 32 -16.67 -7.71 12.85
C ASP A 32 -17.73 -8.70 13.37
N LEU A 33 -17.34 -9.96 13.55
CA LEU A 33 -18.24 -11.02 14.01
C LEU A 33 -18.67 -10.85 15.47
N ASP A 34 -17.97 -10.05 16.28
CA ASP A 34 -18.41 -9.71 17.64
C ASP A 34 -19.49 -8.63 17.66
N GLU A 35 -19.50 -7.77 16.64
CA GLU A 35 -20.46 -6.68 16.48
C GLU A 35 -21.24 -6.87 15.17
N PRO A 36 -21.91 -8.04 14.97
CA PRO A 36 -22.49 -8.41 13.68
C PRO A 36 -23.65 -7.50 13.25
N GLY A 37 -24.09 -6.62 14.15
CA GLY A 37 -25.09 -5.59 13.90
C GLY A 37 -24.62 -4.48 12.97
N GLU A 38 -23.31 -4.24 12.82
CA GLU A 38 -22.78 -3.10 12.06
C GLU A 38 -21.96 -3.52 10.84
N LEU A 39 -22.39 -3.11 9.64
CA LEU A 39 -21.53 -3.12 8.46
C LEU A 39 -20.86 -1.75 8.35
N ARG A 40 -19.53 -1.71 8.38
CA ARG A 40 -18.77 -0.46 8.38
C ARG A 40 -18.19 -0.19 7.01
N SER A 41 -18.15 1.07 6.60
CA SER A 41 -17.35 1.46 5.44
C SER A 41 -15.84 1.31 5.74
N PRO A 42 -15.00 1.11 4.70
CA PRO A 42 -13.55 1.07 4.82
C PRO A 42 -12.98 2.18 5.72
N GLY A 43 -12.17 1.80 6.72
CA GLY A 43 -11.60 2.71 7.71
C GLY A 43 -12.57 3.18 8.81
N GLY A 44 -13.67 2.46 9.05
CA GLY A 44 -14.59 2.73 10.15
C GLY A 44 -15.34 4.05 10.03
N LEU A 45 -15.61 4.51 8.80
CA LEU A 45 -16.14 5.85 8.50
C LEU A 45 -17.68 5.98 8.63
N GLY A 46 -18.36 4.98 9.19
CA GLY A 46 -19.81 4.96 9.40
C GLY A 46 -20.45 3.64 8.99
N ALA A 47 -21.75 3.51 9.28
CA ALA A 47 -22.56 2.39 8.83
C ALA A 47 -22.81 2.48 7.31
N ASP A 48 -22.61 1.38 6.59
CA ASP A 48 -22.94 1.25 5.18
C ASP A 48 -24.15 0.32 5.02
N ALA A 49 -25.10 0.70 4.17
CA ALA A 49 -26.23 -0.14 3.76
C ALA A 49 -26.13 -0.40 2.25
N PRO A 50 -25.16 -1.23 1.81
CA PRO A 50 -24.90 -1.41 0.40
C PRO A 50 -25.94 -2.31 -0.26
N ASP A 51 -26.32 -1.94 -1.48
CA ASP A 51 -27.14 -2.75 -2.36
C ASP A 51 -26.25 -3.44 -3.41
N GLY A 52 -26.62 -4.67 -3.82
CA GLY A 52 -25.91 -5.42 -4.85
C GLY A 52 -24.74 -6.26 -4.31
N ARG A 53 -23.68 -6.43 -5.11
CA ARG A 53 -22.55 -7.27 -4.73
C ARG A 53 -21.68 -6.60 -3.67
N VAL A 54 -21.34 -7.36 -2.63
CA VAL A 54 -20.55 -6.90 -1.50
C VAL A 54 -19.31 -7.79 -1.33
N LEU A 55 -18.18 -7.16 -1.06
CA LEU A 55 -16.94 -7.77 -0.58
C LEU A 55 -16.74 -7.29 0.87
N ALA A 56 -16.80 -8.20 1.83
CA ALA A 56 -16.61 -7.88 3.24
C ALA A 56 -15.24 -8.38 3.72
N LEU A 57 -14.49 -7.50 4.37
CA LEU A 57 -13.47 -7.92 5.32
C LEU A 57 -14.18 -8.46 6.55
N VAL A 58 -13.88 -9.72 6.91
CA VAL A 58 -14.40 -10.35 8.12
C VAL A 58 -13.35 -10.28 9.19
N ARG A 59 -13.75 -9.83 10.38
CA ARG A 59 -12.91 -9.77 11.57
C ARG A 59 -13.51 -10.57 12.72
N LEU A 60 -12.66 -10.88 13.70
CA LEU A 60 -13.05 -11.36 15.02
C LEU A 60 -12.16 -10.68 16.05
N HIS A 61 -12.75 -10.02 17.05
CA HIS A 61 -12.05 -9.19 18.03
C HIS A 61 -11.18 -8.07 17.38
N GLY A 62 -11.60 -7.57 16.21
CA GLY A 62 -10.85 -6.62 15.39
C GLY A 62 -9.73 -7.22 14.52
N HIS A 63 -9.43 -8.52 14.67
CA HIS A 63 -8.40 -9.22 13.88
C HIS A 63 -8.96 -9.69 12.53
N PRO A 64 -8.30 -9.41 11.40
CA PRO A 64 -8.82 -9.77 10.09
C PRO A 64 -8.64 -11.27 9.83
N LEU A 65 -9.75 -11.95 9.51
CA LEU A 65 -9.79 -13.38 9.23
C LEU A 65 -9.75 -13.69 7.74
N GLY A 66 -10.39 -12.86 6.92
CA GLY A 66 -10.52 -13.12 5.50
C GLY A 66 -11.45 -12.16 4.78
N LEU A 67 -11.60 -12.39 3.47
CA LEU A 67 -12.58 -11.71 2.64
C LEU A 67 -13.68 -12.70 2.25
N VAL A 68 -14.94 -12.26 2.33
CA VAL A 68 -16.09 -13.02 1.83
C VAL A 68 -16.95 -12.16 0.92
N THR A 69 -17.73 -12.80 0.06
CA THR A 69 -18.66 -12.08 -0.82
C THR A 69 -20.09 -12.52 -0.61
N ALA A 70 -21.02 -11.57 -0.66
CA ALA A 70 -22.45 -11.83 -0.72
C ALA A 70 -23.12 -10.85 -1.69
N THR A 71 -24.39 -11.12 -2.01
CA THR A 71 -25.21 -10.21 -2.83
C THR A 71 -26.41 -9.79 -1.99
N GLY A 72 -26.56 -8.49 -1.76
CA GLY A 72 -27.68 -7.90 -1.05
C GLY A 72 -28.75 -7.39 -2.01
N THR A 73 -29.99 -7.41 -1.54
CA THR A 73 -31.13 -6.74 -2.18
C THR A 73 -31.41 -5.42 -1.50
N ALA A 74 -31.84 -4.42 -2.28
CA ALA A 74 -32.12 -3.09 -1.77
C ALA A 74 -33.10 -3.10 -0.58
N GLY A 75 -32.72 -2.45 0.51
CA GLY A 75 -33.55 -2.32 1.72
C GLY A 75 -33.54 -3.54 2.67
N ASP A 76 -32.78 -4.61 2.38
CA ASP A 76 -32.67 -5.77 3.26
C ASP A 76 -31.24 -5.98 3.80
N SER A 77 -30.75 -4.98 4.54
CA SER A 77 -29.43 -5.05 5.20
C SER A 77 -29.34 -6.18 6.23
N ALA A 78 -30.47 -6.66 6.77
CA ALA A 78 -30.49 -7.79 7.70
C ALA A 78 -30.19 -9.12 7.00
N ALA A 79 -30.82 -9.39 5.86
CA ALA A 79 -30.52 -10.59 5.07
C ALA A 79 -29.10 -10.56 4.51
N LEU A 80 -28.62 -9.41 4.01
CA LEU A 80 -27.24 -9.28 3.56
C LEU A 80 -26.24 -9.60 4.68
N ARG A 81 -26.43 -9.05 5.89
CA ARG A 81 -25.59 -9.37 7.05
C ARG A 81 -25.57 -10.86 7.36
N ARG A 82 -26.74 -11.50 7.43
CA ARG A 82 -26.84 -12.96 7.65
C ARG A 82 -26.08 -13.73 6.57
N ALA A 83 -26.24 -13.37 5.30
CA ALA A 83 -25.55 -14.01 4.19
C ALA A 83 -24.01 -13.87 4.30
N LEU A 84 -23.52 -12.71 4.74
CA LEU A 84 -22.09 -12.48 4.96
C LEU A 84 -21.56 -13.29 6.15
N VAL A 85 -22.29 -13.33 7.26
CA VAL A 85 -21.92 -14.15 8.44
C VAL A 85 -21.92 -15.64 8.10
N ASP A 86 -22.93 -16.11 7.37
CA ASP A 86 -22.99 -17.50 6.91
C ASP A 86 -21.83 -17.82 5.94
N ALA A 87 -21.48 -16.90 5.03
CA ALA A 87 -20.32 -17.04 4.16
C ALA A 87 -19.02 -17.09 4.98
N ALA A 88 -18.87 -16.24 6.00
CA ALA A 88 -17.74 -16.26 6.91
C ALA A 88 -17.59 -17.62 7.61
N HIS A 89 -18.67 -18.17 8.18
CA HIS A 89 -18.61 -19.47 8.85
C HIS A 89 -18.32 -20.65 7.90
N ARG A 90 -18.74 -20.56 6.63
CA ARG A 90 -18.48 -21.61 5.63
C ARG A 90 -17.09 -21.53 5.02
N GLU A 91 -16.62 -20.33 4.70
CA GLU A 91 -15.43 -20.11 3.88
C GLU A 91 -14.18 -19.84 4.72
N LEU A 92 -14.36 -19.25 5.90
CA LEU A 92 -13.27 -18.96 6.82
C LEU A 92 -13.25 -20.03 7.90
N ARG A 93 -12.05 -20.54 8.21
CA ARG A 93 -11.85 -21.39 9.38
C ARG A 93 -11.92 -20.48 10.61
N VAL A 94 -13.13 -20.18 11.06
CA VAL A 94 -13.35 -19.48 12.33
C VAL A 94 -12.79 -20.40 13.42
N PRO A 95 -11.77 -19.99 14.20
CA PRO A 95 -11.35 -20.76 15.36
C PRO A 95 -12.57 -20.98 16.25
N ALA A 96 -12.78 -22.20 16.78
CA ALA A 96 -13.87 -22.44 17.72
C ALA A 96 -13.81 -21.35 18.81
N LEU A 97 -14.90 -20.60 19.01
CA LEU A 97 -15.02 -19.50 19.97
C LEU A 97 -14.51 -19.98 21.33
N SER A 98 -13.24 -19.71 21.61
CA SER A 98 -12.70 -19.88 22.95
C SER A 98 -13.10 -18.62 23.69
N THR A 99 -13.86 -18.77 24.77
CA THR A 99 -14.13 -17.70 25.74
C THR A 99 -12.85 -17.21 26.45
N ALA A 100 -11.69 -17.74 26.10
CA ALA A 100 -10.42 -17.19 26.50
C ALA A 100 -10.15 -15.89 25.73
N THR A 101 -9.92 -14.81 26.46
CA THR A 101 -9.28 -13.58 25.99
C THR A 101 -8.20 -13.92 24.96
N PRO A 102 -8.16 -13.30 23.76
CA PRO A 102 -7.18 -13.64 22.75
C PRO A 102 -5.78 -13.51 23.35
N ALA A 103 -5.17 -14.64 23.66
CA ALA A 103 -3.78 -14.69 24.02
C ALA A 103 -3.02 -14.23 22.78
N ALA A 104 -2.21 -13.19 22.92
CA ALA A 104 -1.20 -12.83 21.93
C ALA A 104 -0.56 -14.13 21.42
N ARG A 105 -0.55 -14.32 20.09
CA ARG A 105 0.09 -15.47 19.45
C ARG A 105 1.42 -15.73 20.17
N PRO A 106 1.74 -16.97 20.60
CA PRO A 106 2.93 -17.22 21.39
C PRO A 106 4.16 -16.85 20.56
N GLY A 107 4.68 -15.65 20.81
CA GLY A 107 6.01 -15.25 20.40
C GLY A 107 6.98 -16.25 21.01
N ARG A 108 7.90 -16.78 20.22
CA ARG A 108 9.04 -17.52 20.77
C ARG A 108 9.80 -16.55 21.67
N VAL A 109 9.57 -16.65 22.98
CA VAL A 109 10.16 -15.78 23.99
C VAL A 109 11.66 -16.08 24.10
N GLY A 110 12.46 -15.33 23.34
CA GLY A 110 13.76 -14.89 23.85
C GLY A 110 13.50 -13.65 24.71
N ARG A 111 13.97 -13.65 25.97
CA ARG A 111 13.78 -12.56 26.94
C ARG A 111 14.01 -11.17 26.30
N ALA A 112 12.93 -10.47 25.96
CA ALA A 112 12.97 -9.07 25.56
C ALA A 112 12.86 -8.19 26.80
N ARG A 113 13.68 -7.13 26.83
CA ARG A 113 13.73 -6.12 27.88
C ARG A 113 12.43 -5.30 27.79
N VAL A 114 11.63 -5.24 28.86
CA VAL A 114 10.40 -4.43 28.90
C VAL A 114 10.75 -2.96 28.60
N PRO A 115 10.27 -2.35 27.51
CA PRO A 115 10.49 -0.93 27.25
C PRO A 115 9.64 -0.09 28.21
N ALA A 116 10.16 1.09 28.56
CA ALA A 116 9.43 2.12 29.30
C ALA A 116 8.36 2.76 28.39
N GLY A 117 7.09 2.38 28.55
CA GLY A 117 5.96 2.98 27.83
C GLY A 117 5.79 2.54 26.37
N PRO A 118 4.66 2.87 25.72
CA PRO A 118 4.45 2.61 24.30
C PRO A 118 5.44 3.45 23.44
N PRO A 119 6.02 2.92 22.35
CA PRO A 119 6.98 3.65 21.53
C PRO A 119 6.33 4.80 20.78
N THR A 120 7.07 5.88 20.60
CA THR A 120 6.62 7.03 19.79
C THR A 120 6.62 6.71 18.30
N VAL A 121 5.60 7.16 17.56
CA VAL A 121 5.44 6.87 16.12
C VAL A 121 5.26 8.15 15.30
N SER A 122 6.07 8.34 14.27
CA SER A 122 5.86 9.35 13.23
C SER A 122 5.19 8.72 12.01
N VAL A 123 3.94 9.10 11.74
CA VAL A 123 3.25 8.73 10.50
C VAL A 123 3.60 9.74 9.42
N ILE A 124 4.13 9.29 8.30
CA ILE A 124 4.58 10.12 7.18
C ILE A 124 3.70 9.82 5.96
N VAL A 125 3.05 10.86 5.44
CA VAL A 125 2.30 10.82 4.19
C VAL A 125 2.97 11.74 3.18
N CYS A 126 3.20 11.26 1.97
CA CYS A 126 3.72 12.08 0.89
C CYS A 126 2.58 12.37 -0.10
N THR A 127 2.42 13.64 -0.48
CA THR A 127 1.41 14.05 -1.46
C THR A 127 2.00 14.96 -2.52
N ARG A 128 1.33 15.04 -3.67
CA ARG A 128 1.65 15.98 -4.74
C ARG A 128 0.40 16.27 -5.56
N ASP A 129 -0.15 17.48 -5.40
CA ASP A 129 -1.27 17.99 -6.18
C ASP A 129 -2.52 17.06 -6.17
N ARG A 130 -2.85 16.44 -5.01
CA ARG A 130 -3.96 15.48 -4.86
C ARG A 130 -5.02 15.91 -3.83
N ASP A 131 -5.51 17.12 -3.98
CA ASP A 131 -6.36 17.77 -2.98
C ASP A 131 -7.72 17.06 -2.73
N GLU A 132 -8.19 16.21 -3.65
CA GLU A 132 -9.46 15.49 -3.49
C GLU A 132 -9.37 14.24 -2.62
N MET A 133 -8.25 13.49 -2.69
CA MET A 133 -8.09 12.23 -1.95
C MET A 133 -7.47 12.45 -0.56
N LEU A 134 -6.58 13.45 -0.47
CA LEU A 134 -5.82 13.76 0.73
C LEU A 134 -6.68 13.96 1.99
N PRO A 135 -7.84 14.66 1.96
CA PRO A 135 -8.66 14.84 3.15
C PRO A 135 -9.10 13.53 3.79
N ARG A 136 -9.49 12.51 2.99
CA ARG A 136 -9.94 11.22 3.52
C ARG A 136 -8.79 10.47 4.20
N CYS A 137 -7.60 10.54 3.62
CA CYS A 137 -6.39 9.99 4.23
C CYS A 137 -6.12 10.66 5.58
N LEU A 138 -6.00 12.00 5.60
CA LEU A 138 -5.68 12.75 6.81
C LEU A 138 -6.77 12.60 7.90
N ASP A 139 -8.04 12.61 7.53
CA ASP A 139 -9.17 12.35 8.44
C ASP A 139 -9.08 10.96 9.09
N SER A 140 -8.51 9.95 8.41
CA SER A 140 -8.26 8.63 9.01
C SER A 140 -7.09 8.64 9.97
N LEU A 141 -6.02 9.39 9.66
CA LEU A 141 -4.82 9.44 10.47
C LEU A 141 -5.03 10.18 11.79
N VAL A 142 -5.84 11.24 11.81
CA VAL A 142 -6.19 11.94 13.05
C VAL A 142 -7.09 11.12 13.99
N ARG A 143 -7.63 9.98 13.52
CA ARG A 143 -8.45 9.03 14.29
C ARG A 143 -7.67 7.81 14.78
N ILE A 144 -6.36 7.74 14.52
CA ILE A 144 -5.52 6.64 15.01
C ILE A 144 -5.56 6.60 16.53
N GLY A 145 -5.84 5.43 17.10
CA GLY A 145 -6.04 5.24 18.54
C GLY A 145 -4.76 5.14 19.38
N HIS A 146 -3.59 5.43 18.82
CA HIS A 146 -2.31 5.32 19.52
C HIS A 146 -1.95 6.66 20.21
N PRO A 147 -1.58 6.66 21.50
CA PRO A 147 -1.44 7.89 22.28
C PRO A 147 -0.23 8.76 21.90
N LEU A 148 0.81 8.18 21.32
CA LEU A 148 2.08 8.85 21.01
C LEU A 148 2.35 8.86 19.49
N VAL A 149 1.47 9.53 18.74
CA VAL A 149 1.58 9.67 17.28
C VAL A 149 1.76 11.13 16.89
N GLU A 150 2.71 11.40 16.00
CA GLU A 150 2.71 12.62 15.19
C GLU A 150 2.40 12.27 13.73
N VAL A 151 1.65 13.13 13.04
CA VAL A 151 1.38 12.99 11.60
C VAL A 151 2.14 14.07 10.85
N ILE A 152 2.98 13.66 9.90
CA ILE A 152 3.79 14.52 9.05
C ILE A 152 3.29 14.38 7.62
N LEU A 153 2.78 15.47 7.06
CA LEU A 153 2.45 15.55 5.65
C LEU A 153 3.61 16.19 4.90
N VAL A 154 4.18 15.46 3.95
CA VAL A 154 5.20 15.96 3.04
C VAL A 154 4.57 16.31 1.69
N ASP A 155 4.56 17.60 1.38
CA ASP A 155 4.07 18.12 0.11
C ASP A 155 5.23 18.22 -0.90
N ASN A 156 5.19 17.38 -1.93
CA ASN A 156 6.30 17.13 -2.84
C ASN A 156 6.20 17.90 -4.14
N ALA A 157 7.05 18.91 -4.29
CA ALA A 157 7.12 19.80 -5.45
C ALA A 157 5.71 20.30 -5.88
N PRO A 158 4.92 20.88 -4.94
CA PRO A 158 3.56 21.33 -5.25
C PRO A 158 3.57 22.47 -6.25
N ARG A 159 2.56 22.53 -7.11
CA ARG A 159 2.40 23.59 -8.11
C ARG A 159 1.97 24.93 -7.51
N ASN A 160 1.31 24.92 -6.35
CA ASN A 160 0.82 26.10 -5.64
C ASN A 160 0.78 25.84 -4.12
N ASP A 161 0.09 26.69 -3.35
CA ASP A 161 -0.01 26.61 -1.89
C ASP A 161 -1.35 25.99 -1.39
N ALA A 162 -2.13 25.37 -2.28
CA ALA A 162 -3.46 24.86 -1.94
C ALA A 162 -3.41 23.77 -0.87
N THR A 163 -2.47 22.83 -0.98
CA THR A 163 -2.29 21.76 0.02
C THR A 163 -1.88 22.31 1.38
N GLU A 164 -1.00 23.31 1.44
CA GLU A 164 -0.62 23.96 2.70
C GLU A 164 -1.82 24.67 3.35
N LYS A 165 -2.59 25.44 2.57
CA LYS A 165 -3.79 26.14 3.05
C LYS A 165 -4.84 25.16 3.56
N LEU A 166 -5.10 24.07 2.83
CA LEU A 166 -6.00 22.99 3.25
C LEU A 166 -5.58 22.41 4.61
N VAL A 167 -4.29 22.13 4.78
CA VAL A 167 -3.79 21.50 6.01
C VAL A 167 -3.92 22.44 7.20
N ARG A 168 -3.49 23.69 7.05
CA ARG A 168 -3.55 24.71 8.11
C ARG A 168 -4.98 25.01 8.53
N SER A 169 -5.90 25.14 7.58
CA SER A 169 -7.30 25.47 7.85
C SER A 169 -8.12 24.33 8.48
N ARG A 170 -7.90 23.08 8.03
CA ARG A 170 -8.72 21.93 8.48
C ARG A 170 -8.12 21.18 9.66
N TYR A 171 -6.79 21.07 9.73
CA TYR A 171 -6.13 20.22 10.73
C TYR A 171 -5.32 21.01 11.76
N GLY A 172 -4.91 22.24 11.44
CA GLY A 172 -4.08 23.06 12.33
C GLY A 172 -2.80 22.33 12.71
N ASP A 173 -2.47 22.31 13.99
CA ASP A 173 -1.24 21.69 14.50
C ASP A 173 -1.32 20.17 14.64
N ARG A 174 -2.49 19.55 14.40
CA ARG A 174 -2.63 18.09 14.41
C ARG A 174 -1.84 17.40 13.31
N ILE A 175 -1.51 18.14 12.24
CA ILE A 175 -0.73 17.64 11.11
C ILE A 175 0.41 18.59 10.84
N ARG A 176 1.63 18.08 10.93
CA ARG A 176 2.85 18.83 10.65
C ARG A 176 3.10 18.85 9.14
N TYR A 177 2.85 20.00 8.51
CA TYR A 177 3.15 20.23 7.11
C TYR A 177 4.66 20.44 6.89
N VAL A 178 5.23 19.75 5.89
CA VAL A 178 6.61 19.90 5.45
C VAL A 178 6.64 19.95 3.92
N ARG A 179 7.37 20.92 3.36
CA ARG A 179 7.55 21.01 1.90
C ARG A 179 8.86 20.34 1.47
N GLU A 180 8.81 19.54 0.41
CA GLU A 180 9.97 19.05 -0.34
C GLU A 180 9.98 19.72 -1.72
N PRO A 181 10.94 20.60 -2.03
CA PRO A 181 10.92 21.36 -3.29
C PRO A 181 11.23 20.52 -4.53
N LEU A 182 11.95 19.41 -4.41
CA LEU A 182 12.37 18.60 -5.55
C LEU A 182 11.43 17.40 -5.77
N PRO A 183 11.00 17.14 -7.02
CA PRO A 183 10.08 16.04 -7.29
C PRO A 183 10.73 14.67 -7.03
N GLY A 184 9.94 13.74 -6.49
CA GLY A 184 10.33 12.35 -6.29
C GLY A 184 9.86 11.81 -4.94
N LEU A 185 9.17 10.66 -4.97
CA LEU A 185 8.61 10.05 -3.76
C LEU A 185 9.68 9.70 -2.72
N SER A 186 10.83 9.16 -3.13
CA SER A 186 11.94 8.88 -2.21
C SER A 186 12.48 10.15 -1.55
N ARG A 187 12.51 11.29 -2.28
CA ARG A 187 12.91 12.59 -1.71
C ARG A 187 11.90 13.05 -0.66
N ALA A 188 10.61 12.94 -0.97
CA ALA A 188 9.53 13.27 -0.04
C ALA A 188 9.58 12.39 1.22
N ARG A 189 9.75 11.07 1.07
CA ARG A 189 9.89 10.15 2.20
C ARG A 189 11.11 10.47 3.05
N ASN A 190 12.25 10.79 2.44
CA ASN A 190 13.45 11.21 3.17
C ASN A 190 13.27 12.55 3.89
N ARG A 191 12.56 13.50 3.28
CA ARG A 191 12.18 14.77 3.93
C ARG A 191 11.31 14.54 5.16
N GLY A 192 10.34 13.62 5.06
CA GLY A 192 9.53 13.19 6.20
C GLY A 192 10.36 12.48 7.27
N LEU A 193 11.24 11.57 6.87
CA LEU A 193 12.15 10.84 7.76
C LEU A 193 13.10 11.78 8.52
N ALA A 194 13.56 12.85 7.89
CA ALA A 194 14.38 13.88 8.54
C ALA A 194 13.58 14.70 9.56
N ALA A 195 12.28 14.90 9.33
CA ALA A 195 11.39 15.63 10.23
C ALA A 195 10.85 14.77 11.40
N ALA A 196 10.83 13.44 11.24
CA ALA A 196 10.31 12.46 12.19
C ALA A 196 11.05 12.47 13.53
N ARG A 197 10.30 12.39 14.63
CA ARG A 197 10.82 12.36 16.01
C ARG A 197 10.52 11.03 16.71
N GLY A 198 9.63 10.22 16.14
CA GLY A 198 9.27 8.91 16.67
C GLY A 198 10.43 7.91 16.65
N GLU A 199 10.38 6.95 17.55
CA GLU A 199 11.23 5.75 17.53
C GLU A 199 10.93 4.87 16.32
N LEU A 200 9.66 4.88 15.89
CA LEU A 200 9.16 4.24 14.68
C LEU A 200 8.68 5.29 13.69
N CYS A 201 8.89 5.03 12.40
CA CYS A 201 8.30 5.82 11.33
C CYS A 201 7.44 4.92 10.44
N ALA A 202 6.17 5.26 10.28
CA ALA A 202 5.22 4.58 9.43
C ALA A 202 4.93 5.41 8.17
N PHE A 203 4.78 4.76 7.03
CA PHE A 203 4.52 5.38 5.73
C PHE A 203 3.20 4.85 5.18
N THR A 204 2.38 5.77 4.69
CA THR A 204 1.17 5.47 3.91
C THR A 204 1.01 6.48 2.78
N ASP A 205 0.24 6.12 1.76
CA ASP A 205 -0.03 6.97 0.61
C ASP A 205 -1.25 7.88 0.84
N ASP A 206 -1.32 8.98 0.09
CA ASP A 206 -2.37 10.00 0.19
C ASP A 206 -3.74 9.58 -0.38
N ASP A 207 -3.80 8.41 -1.01
CA ASP A 207 -4.99 7.72 -1.52
C ASP A 207 -5.38 6.49 -0.68
N ALA A 208 -4.79 6.37 0.51
CA ALA A 208 -5.05 5.33 1.49
C ALA A 208 -5.84 5.85 2.71
N ILE A 209 -6.66 4.97 3.30
CA ILE A 209 -7.42 5.20 4.53
C ILE A 209 -6.89 4.22 5.56
N ALA A 210 -6.27 4.71 6.62
CA ALA A 210 -5.73 3.88 7.69
C ALA A 210 -6.84 3.38 8.62
N ASP A 211 -6.73 2.13 9.06
CA ASP A 211 -7.54 1.60 10.14
C ASP A 211 -7.20 2.29 11.48
N SER A 212 -8.17 2.45 12.38
CA SER A 212 -7.93 3.09 13.69
C SER A 212 -6.93 2.34 14.56
N ARG A 213 -6.78 1.02 14.36
CA ARG A 213 -5.80 0.16 15.03
C ARG A 213 -4.48 0.01 14.26
N TRP A 214 -4.34 0.64 13.09
CA TRP A 214 -3.21 0.44 12.18
C TRP A 214 -1.85 0.62 12.88
N VAL A 215 -1.66 1.74 13.60
CA VAL A 215 -0.40 2.00 14.32
C VAL A 215 -0.18 1.02 15.46
N ASN A 216 -1.22 0.69 16.23
CA ASN A 216 -1.11 -0.28 17.34
C ASN A 216 -0.62 -1.64 16.82
N ALA A 217 -1.19 -2.13 15.72
CA ALA A 217 -0.78 -3.39 15.11
C ALA A 217 0.69 -3.36 14.64
N LEU A 218 1.13 -2.24 14.04
CA LEU A 218 2.54 -2.05 13.67
C LEU A 218 3.45 -2.09 14.90
N VAL A 219 3.09 -1.38 15.98
CA VAL A 219 3.83 -1.38 17.25
C VAL A 219 3.94 -2.78 17.85
N GLU A 220 2.83 -3.52 17.91
CA GLU A 220 2.79 -4.89 18.42
C GLU A 220 3.78 -5.80 17.67
N ALA A 221 3.87 -5.66 16.35
CA ALA A 221 4.82 -6.41 15.53
C ALA A 221 6.28 -6.06 15.89
N PHE A 222 6.61 -4.78 16.06
CA PHE A 222 7.96 -4.37 16.49
C PHE A 222 8.34 -4.83 17.90
N GLN A 223 7.36 -4.94 18.80
CA GLN A 223 7.57 -5.42 20.17
C GLN A 223 7.68 -6.94 20.25
N SER A 224 7.24 -7.67 19.22
CA SER A 224 7.28 -9.15 19.20
C SER A 224 8.69 -9.73 19.05
N ASP A 225 9.61 -9.01 18.41
CA ASP A 225 11.00 -9.42 18.19
C ASP A 225 11.89 -8.20 17.90
N ASP A 226 12.92 -8.00 18.73
CA ASP A 226 13.87 -6.87 18.60
C ASP A 226 14.62 -6.86 17.25
N ARG A 227 14.71 -8.00 16.57
CA ARG A 227 15.33 -8.12 15.24
C ARG A 227 14.46 -7.54 14.12
N ILE A 228 13.18 -7.31 14.37
CA ILE A 228 12.28 -6.69 13.39
C ILE A 228 12.65 -5.21 13.26
N ALA A 229 13.08 -4.82 12.06
CA ALA A 229 13.38 -3.42 11.73
C ALA A 229 12.44 -2.84 10.69
N CYS A 230 11.63 -3.68 10.03
CA CYS A 230 10.59 -3.26 9.10
C CYS A 230 9.33 -4.12 9.32
N VAL A 231 8.17 -3.46 9.34
CA VAL A 231 6.86 -4.11 9.38
C VAL A 231 6.05 -3.61 8.20
N THR A 232 5.45 -4.50 7.43
CA THR A 232 4.46 -4.20 6.40
C THR A 232 3.08 -4.66 6.87
N GLY A 233 2.03 -4.11 6.27
CA GLY A 233 0.65 -4.44 6.64
C GLY A 233 -0.24 -4.87 5.49
N LEU A 234 -1.47 -5.24 5.84
CA LEU A 234 -2.50 -5.64 4.90
C LEU A 234 -3.01 -4.41 4.12
N VAL A 235 -3.02 -4.52 2.79
CA VAL A 235 -3.59 -3.51 1.89
C VAL A 235 -4.84 -4.11 1.23
N LEU A 236 -5.97 -3.43 1.39
CA LEU A 236 -7.27 -3.82 0.84
C LEU A 236 -7.82 -2.73 -0.08
N PRO A 237 -8.70 -3.05 -1.04
CA PRO A 237 -9.32 -2.03 -1.87
C PRO A 237 -10.30 -1.19 -1.06
N ALA A 238 -10.21 0.13 -1.12
CA ALA A 238 -11.20 1.02 -0.50
C ALA A 238 -12.52 1.09 -1.29
N GLU A 239 -12.49 0.75 -2.59
CA GLU A 239 -13.65 0.75 -3.48
C GLU A 239 -13.37 -0.14 -4.71
N LEU A 240 -14.42 -0.74 -5.26
CA LEU A 240 -14.38 -1.56 -6.48
C LEU A 240 -15.53 -1.14 -7.41
N ASP A 241 -15.53 0.14 -7.77
CA ASP A 241 -16.57 0.74 -8.63
C ASP A 241 -16.36 0.44 -10.11
N THR A 242 -15.13 0.15 -10.51
CA THR A 242 -14.72 0.04 -11.92
C THR A 242 -13.97 -1.25 -12.20
N LYS A 243 -14.04 -1.71 -13.45
CA LYS A 243 -13.32 -2.91 -13.91
C LYS A 243 -11.82 -2.81 -13.68
N ALA A 244 -11.23 -1.62 -13.83
CA ALA A 244 -9.81 -1.38 -13.59
C ALA A 244 -9.41 -1.66 -12.14
N GLN A 245 -10.22 -1.22 -11.17
CA GLN A 245 -9.97 -1.45 -9.74
C GLN A 245 -10.10 -2.93 -9.38
N PHE A 246 -11.06 -3.64 -9.99
CA PHE A 246 -11.19 -5.08 -9.83
C PHE A 246 -10.00 -5.86 -10.41
N LEU A 247 -9.56 -5.51 -11.63
CA LEU A 247 -8.46 -6.20 -12.29
C LEU A 247 -7.12 -6.04 -11.57
N VAL A 248 -6.85 -4.90 -10.93
CA VAL A 248 -5.59 -4.72 -10.19
C VAL A 248 -5.52 -5.60 -8.94
N GLU A 249 -6.65 -5.80 -8.25
CA GLU A 249 -6.76 -6.74 -7.13
C GLU A 249 -6.44 -8.17 -7.57
N GLN A 250 -7.00 -8.59 -8.71
CA GLN A 250 -6.70 -9.91 -9.28
C GLN A 250 -5.25 -10.05 -9.77
N TYR A 251 -4.68 -8.96 -10.30
CA TYR A 251 -3.34 -8.98 -10.88
C TYR A 251 -2.24 -9.01 -9.82
N CYS A 252 -2.32 -8.13 -8.82
CA CYS A 252 -1.27 -7.88 -7.85
C CYS A 252 -1.45 -8.67 -6.55
N ALA A 253 -2.70 -9.06 -6.24
CA ALA A 253 -3.12 -9.54 -4.94
C ALA A 253 -2.47 -8.73 -3.80
N PRO A 254 -2.86 -7.44 -3.63
CA PRO A 254 -2.29 -6.56 -2.61
C PRO A 254 -2.39 -7.17 -1.21
N SER A 255 -3.44 -7.94 -0.95
CA SER A 255 -3.56 -8.76 0.24
C SER A 255 -2.56 -9.93 0.21
N ARG A 256 -1.60 -9.93 1.15
CA ARG A 256 -0.61 -11.01 1.31
C ARG A 256 -1.11 -12.14 2.21
N GLY A 257 -2.44 -12.29 2.29
CA GLY A 257 -3.14 -13.17 3.21
C GLY A 257 -3.35 -12.56 4.60
N PHE A 258 -3.94 -13.37 5.48
CA PHE A 258 -4.41 -12.97 6.82
C PHE A 258 -3.55 -13.57 7.95
N GLU A 259 -2.35 -14.06 7.59
CA GLU A 259 -1.40 -14.66 8.51
C GLU A 259 -0.18 -13.78 8.67
N ALA A 260 0.24 -13.56 9.92
CA ALA A 260 1.49 -12.89 10.21
C ALA A 260 2.67 -13.74 9.73
N ARG A 261 3.67 -13.09 9.11
CA ARG A 261 4.85 -13.76 8.56
C ARG A 261 6.09 -12.92 8.80
N SER A 262 7.26 -13.54 8.85
CA SER A 262 8.53 -12.82 8.96
C SER A 262 9.60 -13.45 8.09
N TRP A 263 10.53 -12.63 7.62
CA TRP A 263 11.64 -13.03 6.76
C TRP A 263 12.93 -12.44 7.29
N SER A 264 13.96 -13.28 7.39
CA SER A 264 15.31 -12.90 7.81
C SER A 264 16.34 -13.73 7.02
N LEU A 265 17.44 -13.13 6.56
CA LEU A 265 18.46 -13.88 5.83
C LEU A 265 19.26 -14.89 6.67
N PRO A 266 19.53 -14.67 7.97
CA PRO A 266 20.26 -15.64 8.78
C PRO A 266 19.53 -16.97 9.01
N ALA A 267 18.20 -17.02 8.82
CA ALA A 267 17.42 -18.24 8.93
C ALA A 267 17.39 -19.00 7.59
N PRO A 268 17.35 -20.35 7.56
CA PRO A 268 17.14 -21.12 6.34
C PRO A 268 15.90 -20.63 5.58
N GLN A 269 16.02 -20.49 4.26
CA GLN A 269 14.98 -19.95 3.40
C GLN A 269 14.55 -21.03 2.41
N ASP A 270 13.27 -21.36 2.39
CA ASP A 270 12.69 -22.29 1.41
C ASP A 270 12.81 -21.74 -0.02
N ASP A 271 12.86 -20.40 -0.13
CA ASP A 271 12.95 -19.71 -1.41
C ASP A 271 14.34 -19.11 -1.64
N PRO A 272 15.11 -19.64 -2.60
CA PRO A 272 16.40 -19.10 -2.98
C PRO A 272 16.26 -17.78 -3.74
N LEU A 273 15.11 -17.12 -3.82
CA LEU A 273 14.97 -15.75 -4.33
C LEU A 273 14.54 -14.75 -3.26
N VAL A 274 14.44 -15.14 -1.98
CA VAL A 274 13.91 -14.28 -0.92
C VAL A 274 14.45 -12.85 -0.89
N GLN A 275 15.75 -12.68 -1.07
CA GLN A 275 16.41 -11.38 -1.05
C GLN A 275 16.11 -10.52 -2.29
N PHE A 276 15.56 -11.11 -3.35
CA PHE A 276 15.20 -10.45 -4.61
C PHE A 276 13.68 -10.42 -4.88
N SER A 277 12.92 -11.32 -4.25
CA SER A 277 11.46 -11.41 -4.33
C SER A 277 10.77 -10.68 -3.18
N VAL A 278 11.32 -9.52 -2.79
CA VAL A 278 10.91 -8.75 -1.60
C VAL A 278 9.53 -8.11 -1.72
N GLY A 279 8.97 -8.03 -2.94
CA GLY A 279 7.59 -7.56 -3.15
C GLY A 279 6.53 -8.43 -2.48
N ARG A 280 6.86 -9.66 -2.08
CA ARG A 280 5.97 -10.52 -1.31
C ARG A 280 5.82 -10.12 0.16
N PHE A 281 6.71 -9.27 0.66
CA PHE A 281 6.68 -8.86 2.06
C PHE A 281 5.58 -7.83 2.30
N GLY A 282 5.30 -6.96 1.33
CA GLY A 282 4.26 -5.94 1.44
C GLY A 282 4.38 -4.88 0.37
N MET A 283 3.76 -3.73 0.62
CA MET A 283 3.66 -2.60 -0.31
C MET A 283 4.09 -1.31 0.38
N GLY A 284 4.71 -0.38 -0.34
CA GLY A 284 5.13 0.92 0.20
C GLY A 284 3.99 1.79 0.76
N ALA A 285 2.75 1.50 0.40
CA ALA A 285 1.55 2.15 0.94
C ALA A 285 1.22 1.74 2.39
N ASN A 286 1.84 0.68 2.92
CA ASN A 286 1.62 0.20 4.28
C ASN A 286 2.89 -0.45 4.82
N MET A 287 3.81 0.39 5.28
CA MET A 287 5.09 -0.04 5.82
C MET A 287 5.53 0.86 6.97
N ALA A 288 6.28 0.31 7.91
CA ALA A 288 6.89 1.03 9.01
C ALA A 288 8.30 0.49 9.28
N PHE A 289 9.13 1.34 9.88
CA PHE A 289 10.52 1.02 10.18
C PHE A 289 10.89 1.52 11.57
N ARG A 290 11.88 0.87 12.19
CA ARG A 290 12.66 1.52 13.26
C ARG A 290 13.36 2.73 12.66
N THR A 291 13.05 3.92 13.16
CA THR A 291 13.54 5.18 12.57
C THR A 291 15.06 5.24 12.57
N ALA A 292 15.70 4.79 13.65
CA ALA A 292 17.15 4.71 13.75
C ALA A 292 17.77 3.79 12.68
N VAL A 293 17.15 2.63 12.40
CA VAL A 293 17.65 1.68 11.40
C VAL A 293 17.50 2.26 9.99
N LEU A 294 16.33 2.80 9.65
CA LEU A 294 16.12 3.38 8.31
C LEU A 294 17.07 4.56 8.04
N ARG A 295 17.34 5.40 9.04
CA ARG A 295 18.35 6.46 8.95
C ARG A 295 19.76 5.91 8.77
N ALA A 296 20.14 4.89 9.53
CA ALA A 296 21.46 4.26 9.42
C ALA A 296 21.68 3.59 8.05
N LEU A 297 20.61 3.11 7.41
CA LEU A 297 20.64 2.58 6.05
C LEU A 297 20.67 3.66 4.95
N GLY A 298 20.59 4.95 5.31
CA GLY A 298 20.62 6.07 4.37
C GLY A 298 19.24 6.50 3.83
N GLY A 299 18.15 5.97 4.38
CA GLY A 299 16.80 6.26 3.91
C GLY A 299 16.46 5.61 2.56
N PHE A 300 15.61 6.26 1.76
CA PHE A 300 15.20 5.81 0.44
C PHE A 300 16.12 6.37 -0.64
N ASP A 301 16.53 5.55 -1.62
CA ASP A 301 17.35 6.02 -2.75
C ASP A 301 16.59 7.07 -3.59
N PRO A 302 17.06 8.33 -3.69
CA PRO A 302 16.39 9.38 -4.46
C PRO A 302 16.29 9.11 -5.97
N ALA A 303 17.03 8.14 -6.51
CA ALA A 303 16.95 7.71 -7.90
C ALA A 303 15.87 6.64 -8.16
N THR A 304 15.19 6.18 -7.11
CA THR A 304 14.05 5.26 -7.19
C THR A 304 12.72 5.99 -6.91
N GLY A 305 11.60 5.29 -7.10
CA GLY A 305 10.29 5.78 -6.72
C GLY A 305 9.54 6.64 -7.73
N THR A 306 8.23 6.81 -7.46
CA THR A 306 7.34 7.58 -8.32
C THR A 306 7.79 9.04 -8.43
N GLY A 307 7.61 9.65 -9.60
CA GLY A 307 8.11 11.00 -9.89
C GLY A 307 9.53 11.03 -10.46
N THR A 308 10.21 9.89 -10.52
CA THR A 308 11.47 9.69 -11.26
C THR A 308 11.24 8.79 -12.49
N PRO A 309 12.17 8.75 -13.45
CA PRO A 309 12.16 7.76 -14.53
C PRO A 309 12.01 6.29 -14.05
N SER A 310 12.47 5.97 -12.84
CA SER A 310 12.40 4.63 -12.23
C SER A 310 10.99 4.20 -11.83
N ARG A 311 10.04 5.14 -11.66
CA ARG A 311 8.59 4.89 -11.45
C ARG A 311 8.20 4.03 -10.23
N GLY A 312 9.13 3.58 -9.41
CA GLY A 312 8.90 2.71 -8.25
C GLY A 312 10.19 2.07 -7.76
N GLY A 313 10.06 1.02 -6.94
CA GLY A 313 11.16 0.17 -6.48
C GLY A 313 11.88 0.64 -5.21
N GLU A 314 11.49 1.79 -4.67
CA GLU A 314 12.06 2.37 -3.46
C GLU A 314 11.69 1.59 -2.20
N ASP A 315 10.47 1.07 -2.12
CA ASP A 315 9.99 0.19 -1.05
C ASP A 315 10.70 -1.16 -1.11
N LEU A 316 10.77 -1.77 -2.31
CA LEU A 316 11.51 -3.01 -2.56
C LEU A 316 12.97 -2.89 -2.14
N LEU A 317 13.63 -1.80 -2.53
CA LEU A 317 15.03 -1.55 -2.16
C LEU A 317 15.17 -1.44 -0.64
N SER A 318 14.28 -0.72 0.03
CA SER A 318 14.32 -0.58 1.49
C SER A 318 14.16 -1.92 2.21
N PHE A 319 13.25 -2.79 1.75
CA PHE A 319 13.07 -4.14 2.33
C PHE A 319 14.30 -5.02 2.10
N GLN A 320 14.87 -4.98 0.90
CA GLN A 320 16.11 -5.70 0.58
C GLN A 320 17.26 -5.22 1.46
N GLN A 321 17.37 -3.91 1.67
CA GLN A 321 18.45 -3.33 2.46
C GLN A 321 18.36 -3.70 3.95
N VAL A 322 17.15 -3.75 4.50
CA VAL A 322 16.88 -4.24 5.86
C VAL A 322 17.34 -5.69 6.01
N LEU A 323 16.94 -6.56 5.07
CA LEU A 323 17.36 -7.97 5.08
C LEU A 323 18.87 -8.14 4.97
N ALA A 324 19.49 -7.45 4.02
CA ALA A 324 20.94 -7.52 3.79
C ALA A 324 21.78 -6.87 4.90
N ALA A 325 21.16 -6.07 5.78
CA ALA A 325 21.77 -5.58 7.02
C ALA A 325 21.58 -6.55 8.21
N GLY A 326 20.97 -7.72 8.00
CA GLY A 326 20.80 -8.76 9.01
C GLY A 326 19.53 -8.62 9.86
N TYR A 327 18.68 -7.64 9.57
CA TYR A 327 17.40 -7.45 10.26
C TYR A 327 16.28 -8.30 9.65
N THR A 328 15.15 -8.33 10.35
CA THR A 328 13.92 -9.03 9.96
C THR A 328 12.90 -8.06 9.39
N VAL A 329 12.22 -8.49 8.31
CA VAL A 329 11.02 -7.85 7.79
C VAL A 329 9.82 -8.70 8.21
N ALA A 330 8.83 -8.09 8.86
CA ALA A 330 7.60 -8.76 9.28
C ALA A 330 6.40 -8.24 8.47
N TYR A 331 5.45 -9.12 8.20
CA TYR A 331 4.11 -8.78 7.70
C TYR A 331 3.11 -8.97 8.82
N GLN A 332 2.37 -7.90 9.15
CA GLN A 332 1.36 -7.86 10.19
C GLN A 332 -0.02 -7.62 9.55
N PRO A 333 -0.87 -8.65 9.38
CA PRO A 333 -2.16 -8.50 8.71
C PRO A 333 -3.12 -7.57 9.46
N ASP A 334 -2.99 -7.43 10.78
CA ASP A 334 -3.78 -6.51 11.60
C ASP A 334 -3.51 -5.01 11.31
N ALA A 335 -2.36 -4.70 10.72
CA ALA A 335 -2.05 -3.34 10.29
C ALA A 335 -2.72 -3.09 8.93
N ILE A 336 -3.95 -2.57 8.95
CA ILE A 336 -4.78 -2.46 7.74
C ILE A 336 -4.77 -1.04 7.17
N VAL A 337 -4.61 -0.97 5.85
CA VAL A 337 -4.82 0.23 5.05
C VAL A 337 -5.74 -0.09 3.87
N TRP A 338 -6.73 0.77 3.65
CA TRP A 338 -7.65 0.69 2.53
C TRP A 338 -7.22 1.63 1.42
N HIS A 339 -6.80 1.10 0.28
CA HIS A 339 -6.18 1.84 -0.81
C HIS A 339 -7.16 2.07 -1.98
N ARG A 340 -7.20 3.29 -2.51
CA ARG A 340 -7.99 3.62 -3.71
C ARG A 340 -7.20 3.34 -4.97
N HIS A 341 -7.69 2.39 -5.75
CA HIS A 341 -7.08 2.06 -7.03
C HIS A 341 -7.47 3.03 -8.15
N ARG A 342 -6.63 3.05 -9.19
CA ARG A 342 -6.91 3.82 -10.41
C ARG A 342 -8.21 3.33 -11.06
N ARG A 343 -9.08 4.28 -11.44
CA ARG A 343 -10.42 4.00 -11.97
C ARG A 343 -10.47 3.65 -13.45
N THR A 344 -9.43 3.98 -14.24
CA THR A 344 -9.43 3.77 -15.69
C THR A 344 -8.43 2.70 -16.12
N MET A 345 -8.77 1.96 -17.18
CA MET A 345 -7.90 0.93 -17.75
C MET A 345 -6.56 1.49 -18.24
N GLU A 346 -6.55 2.72 -18.76
CA GLU A 346 -5.33 3.39 -19.19
C GLU A 346 -4.40 3.71 -18.00
N ALA A 347 -4.96 4.22 -16.90
CA ALA A 347 -4.20 4.48 -15.69
C ALA A 347 -3.68 3.17 -15.06
N LEU A 348 -4.47 2.10 -15.09
CA LEU A 348 -4.03 0.76 -14.68
C LEU A 348 -2.87 0.26 -15.54
N ALA A 349 -2.98 0.35 -16.86
CA ALA A 349 -1.91 -0.07 -17.78
C ALA A 349 -0.60 0.69 -17.52
N ARG A 350 -0.69 2.01 -17.26
CA ARG A 350 0.47 2.82 -16.85
C ARG A 350 1.04 2.38 -15.51
N GLN A 351 0.19 2.07 -14.53
CA GLN A 351 0.60 1.59 -13.21
C GLN A 351 1.32 0.24 -13.30
N VAL A 352 0.76 -0.74 -14.01
CA VAL A 352 1.36 -2.07 -14.18
C VAL A 352 2.69 -2.01 -14.94
N ARG A 353 2.79 -1.17 -15.98
CA ARG A 353 4.09 -0.90 -16.61
C ARG A 353 5.08 -0.29 -15.61
N GLY A 354 4.60 0.62 -14.75
CA GLY A 354 5.37 1.21 -13.66
C GLY A 354 5.91 0.17 -12.67
N PHE A 355 5.13 -0.84 -12.29
CA PHE A 355 5.58 -1.95 -11.45
C PHE A 355 6.78 -2.67 -12.06
N GLY A 356 6.72 -2.96 -13.35
CA GLY A 356 7.83 -3.56 -14.09
C GLY A 356 9.09 -2.69 -14.06
N VAL A 357 8.96 -1.41 -14.47
CA VAL A 357 10.09 -0.46 -14.45
C VAL A 357 10.67 -0.33 -13.05
N GLY A 358 9.83 -0.21 -12.03
CA GLY A 358 10.24 -0.10 -10.63
C GLY A 358 10.97 -1.34 -10.14
N PHE A 359 10.51 -2.55 -10.47
CA PHE A 359 11.19 -3.79 -10.10
C PHE A 359 12.58 -3.90 -10.77
N GLY A 360 12.68 -3.56 -12.06
CA GLY A 360 13.96 -3.53 -12.77
C GLY A 360 14.93 -2.48 -12.21
N ALA A 361 14.42 -1.29 -11.90
CA ALA A 361 15.18 -0.22 -11.26
C ALA A 361 15.67 -0.63 -9.87
N TYR A 362 14.82 -1.29 -9.08
CA TYR A 362 15.17 -1.86 -7.78
C TYR A 362 16.35 -2.83 -7.87
N LEU A 363 16.34 -3.78 -8.82
CA LEU A 363 17.44 -4.74 -8.96
C LEU A 363 18.76 -4.03 -9.31
N ALA A 364 18.71 -3.04 -10.21
CA ALA A 364 19.89 -2.23 -10.55
C ALA A 364 20.39 -1.40 -9.36
N ALA A 365 19.47 -0.80 -8.59
CA ALA A 365 19.79 -0.06 -7.38
C ALA A 365 20.43 -0.97 -6.32
N ALA A 366 19.87 -2.16 -6.07
CA ALA A 366 20.41 -3.11 -5.11
C ALA A 366 21.86 -3.49 -5.45
N VAL A 367 22.15 -3.77 -6.74
CA VAL A 367 23.52 -4.04 -7.21
C VAL A 367 24.43 -2.80 -7.09
N SER A 368 23.91 -1.61 -7.38
CA SER A 368 24.69 -0.36 -7.28
C SER A 368 25.09 -0.04 -5.84
N HIS A 369 24.21 -0.30 -4.87
CA HIS A 369 24.51 -0.15 -3.43
C HIS A 369 25.40 -1.28 -2.90
N ARG A 370 25.29 -2.49 -3.45
CA ARG A 370 26.06 -3.68 -3.02
C ARG A 370 26.48 -4.52 -4.24
N PRO A 371 27.64 -4.24 -4.86
CA PRO A 371 28.08 -4.91 -6.08
C PRO A 371 28.19 -6.44 -5.97
N SER A 372 28.45 -6.97 -4.77
CA SER A 372 28.49 -8.42 -4.50
C SER A 372 27.17 -9.14 -4.79
N LEU A 373 26.04 -8.43 -4.78
CA LEU A 373 24.72 -9.00 -5.12
C LEU A 373 24.61 -9.39 -6.59
N LEU A 374 25.46 -8.86 -7.48
CA LEU A 374 25.43 -9.19 -8.91
C LEU A 374 25.71 -10.68 -9.14
N ALA A 375 26.75 -11.22 -8.50
CA ALA A 375 27.11 -12.63 -8.61
C ALA A 375 25.96 -13.53 -8.14
N GLU A 376 25.31 -13.13 -7.04
CA GLU A 376 24.21 -13.88 -6.46
C GLU A 376 22.93 -13.82 -7.30
N LEU A 377 22.64 -12.67 -7.90
CA LEU A 377 21.54 -12.49 -8.84
C LEU A 377 21.75 -13.35 -10.10
N VAL A 378 22.94 -13.32 -10.68
CA VAL A 378 23.29 -14.13 -11.86
C VAL A 378 23.17 -15.63 -11.55
N ARG A 379 23.70 -16.06 -10.39
CA ARG A 379 23.62 -17.46 -9.95
C ARG A 379 22.18 -17.95 -9.77
N ARG A 380 21.28 -17.08 -9.31
CA ARG A 380 19.86 -17.39 -9.05
C ARG A 380 18.94 -17.15 -10.25
N LEU A 381 19.42 -16.53 -11.31
CA LEU A 381 18.65 -16.19 -12.50
C LEU A 381 17.98 -17.40 -13.17
N PRO A 382 18.64 -18.57 -13.36
CA PRO A 382 17.99 -19.74 -13.97
C PRO A 382 16.78 -20.23 -13.17
N TYR A 383 16.90 -20.26 -11.83
CA TYR A 383 15.77 -20.61 -10.95
C TYR A 383 14.66 -19.57 -11.01
N GLY A 384 15.01 -18.27 -11.08
CA GLY A 384 14.05 -17.18 -11.29
C GLY A 384 13.25 -17.36 -12.58
N VAL A 385 13.92 -17.63 -13.70
CA VAL A 385 13.28 -17.88 -15.00
C VAL A 385 12.38 -19.13 -14.94
N TRP A 386 12.87 -20.23 -14.35
CA TRP A 386 12.06 -21.44 -14.17
C TRP A 386 10.79 -21.18 -13.35
N ARG A 387 10.92 -20.57 -12.17
CA ARG A 387 9.79 -20.24 -11.28
C ARG A 387 8.78 -19.34 -11.97
N TRP A 388 9.28 -18.38 -12.75
CA TRP A 388 8.46 -17.47 -13.53
C TRP A 388 7.63 -18.21 -14.58
N HIS A 389 8.22 -19.18 -15.30
CA HIS A 389 7.49 -20.02 -16.25
C HIS A 389 6.44 -20.92 -15.59
N VAL A 390 6.75 -21.52 -14.43
CA VAL A 390 5.84 -22.43 -13.71
C VAL A 390 4.65 -21.68 -13.09
N SER A 391 4.92 -20.54 -12.44
CA SER A 391 3.87 -19.71 -11.80
C SER A 391 2.89 -19.11 -12.82
N HIS A 392 3.25 -19.10 -14.11
CA HIS A 392 2.40 -18.62 -15.20
C HIS A 392 1.54 -19.69 -15.86
N ARG A 393 1.68 -20.97 -15.51
CA ARG A 393 0.76 -22.03 -15.95
C ARG A 393 -0.45 -22.21 -15.02
N VAL A 394 -0.36 -21.72 -13.79
CA VAL A 394 -1.45 -21.76 -12.81
C VAL A 394 -2.17 -20.41 -12.83
N GLY A 395 -3.04 -20.23 -13.81
CA GLY A 395 -3.95 -19.08 -13.93
C GLY A 395 -5.34 -19.43 -13.43
N ALA A 396 -5.86 -18.60 -12.54
CA ALA A 396 -7.06 -18.79 -11.74
C ALA A 396 -8.39 -18.71 -12.52
N ARG A 397 -9.49 -18.97 -11.80
CA ARG A 397 -10.91 -19.01 -12.20
C ARG A 397 -11.45 -17.68 -12.75
N THR A 398 -11.00 -17.24 -13.93
CA THR A 398 -11.50 -16.04 -14.62
C THR A 398 -12.13 -16.37 -15.97
N GLY A 399 -13.03 -15.50 -16.43
CA GLY A 399 -13.65 -15.63 -17.75
C GLY A 399 -12.68 -15.25 -18.88
N PRO A 400 -12.92 -15.71 -20.13
CA PRO A 400 -11.96 -15.57 -21.24
C PRO A 400 -11.51 -14.13 -21.56
N ALA A 401 -12.39 -13.14 -21.40
CA ALA A 401 -12.09 -11.73 -21.72
C ALA A 401 -11.17 -11.05 -20.69
N ASP A 402 -11.24 -11.47 -19.42
CA ASP A 402 -10.38 -10.95 -18.36
C ASP A 402 -8.97 -11.56 -18.49
N ASP A 403 -8.89 -12.82 -18.92
CA ASP A 403 -7.63 -13.50 -19.21
C ASP A 403 -6.78 -12.79 -20.27
N ASP A 404 -7.38 -12.33 -21.38
CA ASP A 404 -6.68 -11.57 -22.41
C ASP A 404 -6.17 -10.22 -21.90
N THR A 405 -6.99 -9.53 -21.11
CA THR A 405 -6.62 -8.26 -20.49
C THR A 405 -5.45 -8.45 -19.53
N LEU A 406 -5.51 -9.47 -18.67
CA LEU A 406 -4.44 -9.82 -17.74
C LEU A 406 -3.16 -10.23 -18.49
N ARG A 407 -3.25 -10.98 -19.58
CA ARG A 407 -2.10 -11.28 -20.46
C ARG A 407 -1.47 -10.00 -21.01
N GLY A 408 -2.27 -9.04 -21.45
CA GLY A 408 -1.82 -7.71 -21.90
C GLY A 408 -1.07 -6.95 -20.81
N LEU A 409 -1.63 -6.89 -19.60
CA LEU A 409 -1.00 -6.27 -18.43
C LEU A 409 0.36 -6.92 -18.10
N ARG A 410 0.45 -8.26 -18.15
CA ARG A 410 1.73 -8.97 -17.93
C ARG A 410 2.78 -8.61 -18.98
N ARG A 411 2.40 -8.41 -20.25
CA ARG A 411 3.34 -7.97 -21.29
C ARG A 411 3.87 -6.56 -21.00
N LEU A 412 3.00 -5.66 -20.53
CA LEU A 412 3.40 -4.31 -20.14
C LEU A 412 4.39 -4.31 -18.97
N GLU A 413 4.12 -5.07 -17.91
CA GLU A 413 5.03 -5.23 -16.77
C GLU A 413 6.41 -5.74 -17.23
N ARG A 414 6.44 -6.78 -18.09
CA ARG A 414 7.69 -7.35 -18.63
C ARG A 414 8.51 -6.33 -19.43
N SER A 415 7.86 -5.58 -20.31
CA SER A 415 8.54 -4.52 -21.05
C SER A 415 9.08 -3.43 -20.11
N GLY A 416 8.37 -3.15 -19.02
CA GLY A 416 8.84 -2.25 -17.96
C GLY A 416 10.09 -2.78 -17.27
N LEU A 417 10.09 -4.06 -16.90
CA LEU A 417 11.19 -4.74 -16.21
C LEU A 417 12.53 -4.58 -16.94
N LEU A 418 12.55 -4.78 -18.25
CA LEU A 418 13.76 -4.64 -19.05
C LEU A 418 14.27 -3.20 -19.13
N TYR A 419 13.37 -2.23 -19.02
CA TYR A 419 13.71 -0.80 -19.10
C TYR A 419 14.13 -0.21 -17.74
N GLY A 420 13.69 -0.82 -16.64
CA GLY A 420 13.95 -0.36 -15.27
C GLY A 420 15.42 -0.04 -14.95
N PRO A 421 16.39 -0.92 -15.24
CA PRO A 421 17.80 -0.65 -14.97
C PRO A 421 18.32 0.61 -15.67
N PHE A 422 17.93 0.83 -16.93
CA PHE A 422 18.32 2.02 -17.68
C PHE A 422 17.69 3.29 -17.09
N CYS A 423 16.42 3.23 -16.68
CA CYS A 423 15.77 4.34 -15.96
C CYS A 423 16.51 4.72 -14.67
N TYR A 424 16.94 3.71 -13.90
CA TYR A 424 17.68 3.95 -12.67
C TYR A 424 19.02 4.63 -12.96
N LEU A 425 19.84 4.05 -13.83
CA LEU A 425 21.15 4.61 -14.20
C LEU A 425 21.04 6.00 -14.79
N PHE A 426 20.03 6.26 -15.62
CA PHE A 426 19.76 7.59 -16.16
C PHE A 426 19.39 8.59 -15.06
N THR A 427 18.60 8.18 -14.06
CA THR A 427 18.24 9.04 -12.92
C THR A 427 19.47 9.35 -12.05
N VAL A 428 20.33 8.36 -11.79
CA VAL A 428 21.61 8.56 -11.09
C VAL A 428 22.49 9.54 -11.86
N TRP A 429 22.63 9.35 -13.19
CA TRP A 429 23.40 10.26 -14.04
C TRP A 429 22.88 11.71 -13.98
N GLN A 430 21.56 11.91 -14.06
CA GLN A 430 20.92 13.23 -13.94
C GLN A 430 21.21 13.91 -12.60
N GLN A 431 21.32 13.14 -11.51
CA GLN A 431 21.62 13.68 -10.18
C GLN A 431 23.07 14.14 -10.05
N HIS A 432 24.01 13.46 -10.73
CA HIS A 432 25.41 13.88 -10.77
C HIS A 432 25.69 14.99 -11.78
N HIS A 433 24.82 15.16 -12.78
CA HIS A 433 24.93 16.20 -13.81
C HIS A 433 23.67 17.08 -13.82
N PRO A 434 23.41 17.84 -12.75
CA PRO A 434 22.28 18.74 -12.73
C PRO A 434 22.44 19.74 -13.88
N ARG A 435 21.41 19.86 -14.73
CA ARG A 435 21.42 20.83 -15.83
C ARG A 435 21.68 22.22 -15.24
N THR A 436 22.85 22.79 -15.54
CA THR A 436 23.16 24.18 -15.29
C THR A 436 22.27 25.04 -16.20
N GLY A 437 21.07 25.41 -15.75
CA GLY A 437 20.19 26.25 -16.55
C GLY A 437 18.77 26.35 -16.02
N GLY A 438 18.51 27.41 -15.26
CA GLY A 438 17.16 27.81 -14.85
C GLY A 438 17.14 28.54 -13.52
N ARG A 439 17.77 29.72 -13.42
CA ARG A 439 17.33 30.73 -12.45
C ARG A 439 15.89 31.08 -12.83
N LEU A 440 14.93 30.73 -12.00
CA LEU A 440 13.62 31.39 -12.00
C LEU A 440 13.70 32.50 -10.95
N SER A 441 13.88 33.70 -11.48
CA SER A 441 13.57 34.99 -10.84
C SER A 441 12.12 35.06 -10.42
#